data_AF-A0A1W9ZCR3-F1
#
_entry.id   AF-A0A1W9ZCR3-F1
#
_cell.length_a   1.000
_cell.length_b   1.000
_cell.length_c   1.000
_cell.angle_alpha   90.00
_cell.angle_beta   90.00
_cell.angle_gamma   90.00
#
_symmetry.space_group_name_H-M   'P 1'
#
loop_
_entity.id
_entity.type
_entity.pdbx_description
1 polymer ?
#
loop_
_entity_poly.entity_id
_entity_poly.type
_entity_poly.pdbx_seq_one_letter_code
_entity_poly.pdbx_strand_id
1 'polypeptide(L)'
;MGQRLEASIRALAEHRGPRSSICPSDAARAVGGDDWRGLMDDARLAARRLARSGDVEITQRGYAVDPDGDWSGPVRIRTTG
;
A
#
# COMPACT_ATOMS: atom_id res chain seq x y z
N MET A 1 -6.82 -0.11 13.40
CA MET A 1 -5.88 -0.84 12.52
C MET A 1 -5.50 -0.02 11.29
N GLY A 2 -6.48 0.43 10.49
CA GLY A 2 -6.25 1.23 9.27
C GLY A 2 -5.22 2.37 9.38
N GLN A 3 -5.32 3.26 10.37
CA GLN A 3 -4.35 4.37 10.54
C GLN A 3 -2.90 3.90 10.73
N ARG A 4 -2.67 2.77 11.42
CA ARG A 4 -1.33 2.20 11.59
C ARG A 4 -0.78 1.67 10.27
N LEU A 5 -1.64 1.03 9.47
CA LEU A 5 -1.27 0.54 8.15
C LEU A 5 -1.02 1.69 7.17
N GLU A 6 -1.82 2.76 7.20
CA GLU A 6 -1.60 3.96 6.40
C GLU A 6 -0.24 4.60 6.73
N ALA A 7 0.06 4.81 8.02
CA ALA A 7 1.36 5.32 8.46
C ALA A 7 2.52 4.40 8.04
N SER A 8 2.36 3.09 8.18
CA SER A 8 3.37 2.11 7.79
C SER A 8 3.61 2.09 6.28
N ILE A 9 2.55 2.16 5.45
CA ILE A 9 2.65 2.24 3.99
C ILE A 9 3.46 3.48 3.60
N ARG A 10 3.12 4.65 4.15
CA ARG A 10 3.80 5.91 3.84
C ARG A 10 5.28 5.83 4.21
N ALA A 11 5.60 5.46 5.45
CA ALA A 11 6.97 5.37 5.92
C ALA A 11 7.83 4.38 5.11
N LEU A 12 7.27 3.20 4.78
CA LEU A 12 7.98 2.19 3.99
C LEU A 12 8.19 2.63 2.53
N ALA A 13 7.19 3.26 1.93
CA ALA A 13 7.28 3.76 0.55
C ALA A 13 8.29 4.92 0.46
N GLU A 14 8.25 5.87 1.40
CA GLU A 14 9.23 6.97 1.51
C GLU A 14 10.65 6.43 1.70
N HIS A 15 10.84 5.47 2.62
CA HIS A 15 12.15 4.87 2.88
C HIS A 15 12.73 4.16 1.65
N ARG A 16 11.88 3.53 0.82
CA ARG A 16 12.29 2.89 -0.43
C ARG A 16 12.68 3.90 -1.52
N GLY A 17 12.14 5.11 -1.46
CA GLY A 17 12.40 6.21 -2.38
C GLY A 17 11.66 6.11 -3.73
N PRO A 18 11.73 7.19 -4.54
CA PRO A 18 10.84 7.41 -5.69
C PRO A 18 11.04 6.43 -6.86
N ARG A 19 12.19 5.75 -6.91
CA ARG A 19 12.51 4.75 -7.95
C ARG A 19 12.13 3.33 -7.55
N SER A 20 11.51 3.15 -6.38
CA SER A 20 11.16 1.85 -5.85
C SER A 20 9.71 1.82 -5.39
N SER A 21 9.28 0.67 -4.89
CA SER A 21 7.90 0.47 -4.43
C SER A 21 7.86 -0.58 -3.34
N ILE A 22 6.74 -0.65 -2.64
CA ILE A 22 6.36 -1.72 -1.71
C ILE A 22 5.10 -2.42 -2.20
N CYS A 23 4.58 -3.38 -1.44
CA CYS A 23 3.26 -3.95 -1.62
C CYS A 23 2.46 -3.92 -0.30
N PRO A 24 1.13 -4.17 -0.32
CA PRO A 24 0.32 -4.18 0.90
C PRO A 24 0.85 -5.13 1.98
N SER A 25 1.43 -6.27 1.57
CA SER A 25 1.98 -7.25 2.52
C SER A 25 3.21 -6.76 3.29
N ASP A 26 3.94 -5.76 2.77
CA ASP A 26 5.09 -5.19 3.48
C ASP A 26 4.62 -4.42 4.73
N ALA A 27 3.58 -3.59 4.58
CA ALA A 27 2.95 -2.88 5.68
C ALA A 27 2.20 -3.83 6.63
N ALA A 28 1.51 -4.84 6.09
CA ALA A 28 0.84 -5.86 6.91
C ALA A 28 1.84 -6.60 7.81
N ARG A 29 3.02 -6.98 7.28
CA ARG A 29 4.09 -7.63 8.06
C ARG A 29 4.65 -6.69 9.13
N ALA A 30 4.91 -5.44 8.76
CA ALA A 30 5.45 -4.46 9.70
C ALA A 30 4.50 -4.18 10.88
N VAL A 31 3.18 -4.20 10.65
CA VAL A 31 2.18 -3.91 11.68
C VAL A 31 1.70 -5.16 12.42
N GLY A 32 1.56 -6.29 11.73
CA GLY A 32 0.92 -7.50 12.23
C GLY A 32 1.85 -8.63 12.65
N GLY A 33 3.16 -8.54 12.38
CA GLY A 33 4.10 -9.60 12.73
C GLY A 33 3.69 -10.94 12.14
N ASP A 34 3.60 -11.98 12.97
CA ASP A 34 3.22 -13.34 12.55
C ASP A 34 1.77 -13.43 12.03
N ASP A 35 0.87 -12.56 12.52
CA ASP A 35 -0.55 -12.53 12.16
C ASP A 35 -0.86 -11.67 10.93
N TRP A 36 0.17 -11.21 10.20
CA TRP A 36 0.03 -10.26 9.10
C TRP A 36 -0.95 -10.69 8.01
N ARG A 37 -1.14 -12.00 7.81
CA ARG A 37 -2.06 -12.52 6.80
C ARG A 37 -3.50 -12.05 7.06
N GLY A 38 -3.89 -11.92 8.32
CA GLY A 38 -5.21 -11.39 8.71
C GLY A 38 -5.40 -9.89 8.42
N LEU A 39 -4.31 -9.16 8.12
CA LEU A 39 -4.34 -7.73 7.83
C LEU A 39 -4.30 -7.41 6.33
N MET A 40 -4.33 -8.41 5.45
CA MET A 40 -4.18 -8.18 4.01
C MET A 40 -5.27 -7.29 3.41
N ASP A 41 -6.53 -7.52 3.80
CA ASP A 41 -7.65 -6.71 3.31
C ASP A 41 -7.60 -5.29 3.86
N ASP A 42 -7.28 -5.14 5.15
CA ASP A 42 -7.06 -3.85 5.79
C ASP A 42 -5.89 -3.07 5.14
N ALA A 43 -4.80 -3.75 4.78
CA ALA A 43 -3.66 -3.13 4.13
C ALA A 43 -3.98 -2.68 2.70
N ARG A 44 -4.78 -3.45 1.95
CA ARG A 44 -5.29 -3.03 0.64
C ARG A 44 -6.23 -1.82 0.77
N LEU A 45 -7.10 -1.81 1.79
CA LEU A 45 -7.99 -0.68 2.05
C LEU A 45 -7.22 0.59 2.44
N ALA A 46 -6.20 0.46 3.29
CA ALA A 46 -5.30 1.55 3.65
C ALA A 46 -4.57 2.12 2.43
N ALA A 47 -4.03 1.26 1.55
CA ALA A 47 -3.41 1.69 0.31
C ALA A 47 -4.39 2.48 -0.58
N ARG A 48 -5.64 2.00 -0.73
CA ARG A 48 -6.68 2.71 -1.49
C ARG A 48 -6.98 4.09 -0.92
N ARG A 49 -7.05 4.22 0.41
CA ARG A 49 -7.28 5.52 1.07
C ARG A 49 -6.17 6.51 0.79
N LEU A 50 -4.92 6.09 0.93
CA LEU A 50 -3.75 6.93 0.62
C LEU A 50 -3.68 7.30 -0.86
N ALA A 51 -4.09 6.40 -1.74
CA ALA A 51 -4.15 6.71 -3.17
C ALA A 51 -5.25 7.74 -3.49
N ARG A 52 -6.41 7.65 -2.84
CA ARG A 52 -7.46 8.66 -2.95
C ARG A 52 -7.06 10.03 -2.41
N SER A 53 -6.28 10.08 -1.33
CA SER A 53 -5.73 11.35 -0.82
C SER A 53 -4.58 11.89 -1.66
N GLY A 54 -4.07 11.11 -2.62
CA GLY A 54 -2.94 11.48 -3.45
C GLY A 54 -1.58 11.40 -2.73
N ASP A 55 -1.49 10.68 -1.61
CA ASP A 55 -0.23 10.46 -0.86
C ASP A 55 0.63 9.34 -1.48
N VAL A 56 0.00 8.41 -2.20
CA VAL A 56 0.67 7.30 -2.90
C VAL A 56 0.00 7.04 -4.23
N GLU A 57 0.71 6.35 -5.13
CA GLU A 57 0.12 5.77 -6.33
C GLU A 57 0.17 4.24 -6.24
N ILE A 58 -0.93 3.59 -6.62
CA ILE A 58 -1.01 2.14 -6.75
C ILE A 58 -0.82 1.78 -8.21
N THR A 59 0.09 0.85 -8.48
CA THR A 59 0.28 0.30 -9.82
C THR A 59 0.08 -1.21 -9.85
N GLN A 60 -0.40 -1.70 -10.97
CA GLN A 60 -0.49 -3.12 -11.28
C GLN A 60 0.15 -3.38 -12.63
N ARG A 61 1.10 -4.33 -12.67
CA ARG A 61 1.89 -4.62 -13.89
C ARG A 61 2.54 -3.37 -14.51
N GLY A 62 2.92 -2.41 -13.68
CA GLY A 62 3.55 -1.15 -14.09
C GLY A 62 2.60 -0.01 -14.45
N TYR A 63 1.29 -0.25 -14.50
CA TYR A 63 0.28 0.76 -14.85
C TYR A 63 -0.45 1.24 -13.60
N ALA A 64 -0.70 2.55 -13.49
CA ALA A 64 -1.53 3.11 -12.44
C ALA A 64 -2.95 2.51 -12.51
N VAL A 65 -3.52 2.18 -11.35
CA VAL A 65 -4.89 1.68 -11.24
C VAL A 65 -5.76 2.67 -10.48
N ASP A 66 -7.04 2.70 -10.82
CA ASP A 66 -8.03 3.47 -10.08
C ASP A 66 -8.18 2.90 -8.64
N PRO A 67 -8.00 3.72 -7.59
CA PRO A 67 -8.17 3.27 -6.22
C PRO A 67 -9.61 2.87 -5.85
N ASP A 68 -10.61 3.21 -6.66
CA ASP A 68 -12.00 2.79 -6.51
C ASP A 68 -12.41 1.71 -7.53
N GLY A 69 -11.51 1.37 -8.46
CA GLY A 69 -11.70 0.30 -9.43
C GLY A 69 -11.57 -1.11 -8.86
N ASP A 70 -12.04 -2.09 -9.63
CA ASP A 70 -11.85 -3.51 -9.31
C ASP A 70 -10.48 -3.98 -9.82
N TRP A 71 -9.63 -4.42 -8.89
CA TRP A 71 -8.33 -4.99 -9.19
C TRP A 71 -7.99 -6.11 -8.22
N SER A 72 -7.52 -7.22 -8.79
CA SER A 72 -7.22 -8.46 -8.08
C SER A 72 -5.74 -8.81 -8.24
N GLY A 73 -5.19 -9.52 -7.26
CA GLY A 73 -3.80 -9.96 -7.29
C GLY A 73 -2.77 -8.90 -6.86
N PRO A 74 -1.49 -9.11 -7.23
CA PRO A 74 -0.38 -8.28 -6.76
C PRO A 74 -0.43 -6.85 -7.29
N VAL A 75 -0.18 -5.90 -6.38
CA VAL A 75 -0.06 -4.48 -6.67
C VAL A 75 1.20 -3.91 -6.01
N ARG A 76 1.67 -2.78 -6.54
CA ARG A 76 2.79 -2.02 -5.99
C ARG A 76 2.31 -0.65 -5.53
N ILE A 77 2.94 -0.13 -4.48
CA ILE A 77 2.64 1.18 -3.90
C ILE A 77 3.93 2.00 -3.92
N ARG A 78 3.87 3.23 -4.42
CA ARG A 78 4.98 4.20 -4.42
C ARG A 78 4.48 5.55 -3.92
N THR A 79 5.34 6.36 -3.33
CA THR A 79 5.00 7.75 -2.98
C THR A 79 4.70 8.56 -4.24
N THR A 80 3.76 9.48 -4.14
CA THR A 80 3.51 10.52 -5.14
C THR A 80 4.53 11.65 -4.92
N GLY A 81 5.56 11.70 -5.75
CA GLY A 81 6.66 12.66 -5.65
C GLY A 81 7.80 12.33 -6.58
#